data_AF-A0A6P3Z715-F1
#
_entry.id   AF-A0A6P3Z715-F1
#
_cell.length_a   1.000
_cell.length_b   1.000
_cell.length_c   1.000
_cell.angle_alpha   90.00
_cell.angle_beta   90.00
_cell.angle_gamma   90.00
#
_symmetry.space_group_name_H-M   'P 1'
#
loop_
_entity.id
_entity.type
_entity.pdbx_description
1 polymer ?
#
loop_
_entity_poly.entity_id
_entity_poly.type
_entity_poly.pdbx_seq_one_letter_code
_entity_poly.pdbx_strand_id
1 'polypeptide(L)'
;MIDAEEHKHNGFLTPILISDIYDCRFMYMWRSMHQHHEVQNNIIQQVRGLVNRSTKGDSTSELHRQATRELESAVSAWHSSFCRLIKFQRDFIRSLHGWFKLTLIPVDNDNVNGNRDSSDVYVFCDEWKLALDRVPDTVASEAIKSFINVVHVIYVKQSEELKIKKRTETASKELEKKASSVRNIEKKFYQSYSMVGIGLPDAGPDNGQALDARDPLAEKK
;
A
#
# COMPACT_ATOMS: atom_id res chain seq x y z
N MET A 1 32.54 30.11 -66.14
CA MET A 1 33.23 28.94 -65.56
C MET A 1 33.28 29.01 -64.02
N ILE A 2 32.36 29.74 -63.36
CA ILE A 2 32.32 29.86 -61.90
C ILE A 2 31.06 29.16 -61.32
N ASP A 3 29.95 29.09 -62.06
CA ASP A 3 28.71 28.45 -61.57
C ASP A 3 28.70 26.92 -61.51
N ALA A 4 29.67 26.24 -62.11
CA ALA A 4 29.71 24.77 -62.13
C ALA A 4 30.41 24.16 -60.90
N GLU A 5 31.18 24.97 -60.17
CA GLU A 5 31.99 24.51 -59.03
C GLU A 5 31.28 24.75 -57.69
N GLU A 6 30.50 25.83 -57.58
CA GLU A 6 29.66 26.12 -56.40
C GLU A 6 28.47 25.13 -56.26
N HIS A 7 27.88 24.71 -57.39
CA HIS A 7 26.80 23.70 -57.38
C HIS A 7 27.26 22.29 -57.01
N LYS A 8 28.51 21.93 -57.26
CA LYS A 8 29.07 20.62 -56.85
C LYS A 8 29.39 20.57 -55.36
N HIS A 9 29.77 21.68 -54.74
CA HIS A 9 30.06 21.72 -53.30
C HIS A 9 28.78 21.70 -52.46
N ASN A 10 27.74 22.42 -52.86
CA ASN A 10 26.44 22.43 -52.17
C ASN A 10 25.61 21.13 -52.32
N GLY A 11 25.82 20.37 -53.40
CA GLY A 11 25.14 19.09 -53.64
C GLY A 11 25.69 17.89 -52.84
N PHE A 12 26.92 17.99 -52.34
CA PHE A 12 27.53 16.96 -51.47
C PHE A 12 27.39 17.29 -49.98
N LEU A 13 27.41 18.57 -49.60
CA LEU A 13 27.21 18.97 -48.19
C LEU A 13 25.80 18.64 -47.67
N THR A 14 24.78 18.81 -48.50
CA THR A 14 23.37 18.60 -48.09
C THR A 14 23.05 17.15 -47.69
N PRO A 15 23.43 16.10 -48.44
CA PRO A 15 23.22 14.72 -48.01
C PRO A 15 24.13 14.27 -46.85
N ILE A 16 25.35 14.79 -46.73
CA ILE A 16 26.26 14.47 -45.62
C ILE A 16 25.72 15.07 -44.31
N LEU A 17 25.30 16.34 -44.33
CA LEU A 17 24.69 16.98 -43.16
C LEU A 17 23.35 16.33 -42.78
N ILE A 18 22.56 15.87 -43.76
CA ILE A 18 21.34 15.12 -43.47
C ILE A 18 21.68 13.74 -42.89
N SER A 19 22.65 13.00 -43.41
CA SER A 19 23.07 11.72 -42.82
C SER A 19 23.61 11.88 -41.41
N ASP A 20 24.49 12.86 -41.18
CA ASP A 20 25.08 13.12 -39.87
C ASP A 20 24.04 13.60 -38.85
N ILE A 21 23.07 14.44 -39.26
CA ILE A 21 22.00 14.91 -38.38
C ILE A 21 21.00 13.79 -38.08
N TYR A 22 20.61 12.96 -39.06
CA TYR A 22 19.66 11.87 -38.84
C TYR A 22 20.28 10.73 -38.03
N ASP A 23 21.53 10.35 -38.30
CA ASP A 23 22.25 9.34 -37.51
C ASP A 23 22.57 9.84 -36.10
N CYS A 24 23.03 11.09 -35.93
CA CYS A 24 23.26 11.64 -34.60
C CYS A 24 21.97 11.74 -33.79
N ARG A 25 20.87 12.17 -34.40
CA ARG A 25 19.59 12.35 -33.70
C ARG A 25 18.95 11.01 -33.33
N PHE A 26 19.03 10.00 -34.20
CA PHE A 26 18.56 8.65 -33.91
C PHE A 26 19.42 7.96 -32.85
N MET A 27 20.74 8.05 -32.96
CA MET A 27 21.69 7.55 -31.94
C MET A 27 21.46 8.23 -30.59
N TYR A 28 21.21 9.54 -30.56
CA TYR A 28 20.92 10.29 -29.34
C TYR A 28 19.59 9.86 -28.71
N MET A 29 18.54 9.70 -29.53
CA MET A 29 17.24 9.19 -29.07
C MET A 29 17.39 7.79 -28.46
N TRP A 30 18.09 6.87 -29.13
CA TRP A 30 18.28 5.50 -28.66
C TRP A 30 19.12 5.43 -27.37
N ARG A 31 20.17 6.26 -27.27
CA ARG A 31 20.97 6.40 -26.05
C ARG A 31 20.13 6.94 -24.88
N SER A 32 19.30 7.95 -25.13
CA SER A 32 18.37 8.48 -24.13
C SER A 32 17.38 7.40 -23.69
N MET A 33 16.79 6.66 -24.63
CA MET A 33 15.87 5.55 -24.32
C MET A 33 16.55 4.47 -23.48
N HIS A 34 17.78 4.07 -23.83
CA HIS A 34 18.58 3.10 -23.08
C HIS A 34 18.83 3.59 -21.65
N GLN A 35 19.22 4.85 -21.48
CA GLN A 35 19.46 5.43 -20.15
C GLN A 35 18.18 5.43 -19.30
N HIS A 36 17.02 5.77 -19.88
CA HIS A 36 15.74 5.69 -19.17
C HIS A 36 15.38 4.25 -18.83
N HIS A 37 15.64 3.29 -19.72
CA HIS A 37 15.42 1.87 -19.44
C HIS A 37 16.36 1.34 -18.36
N GLU A 38 17.62 1.80 -18.29
CA GLU A 38 18.52 1.43 -17.20
C GLU A 38 18.04 1.97 -15.86
N VAL A 39 17.59 3.23 -15.82
CA VAL A 39 16.99 3.83 -14.61
C VAL A 39 15.72 3.07 -14.21
N GLN A 40 14.82 2.79 -15.16
CA GLN A 40 13.60 2.00 -14.91
C GLN A 40 13.94 0.59 -14.41
N ASN A 41 14.91 -0.09 -15.03
CA ASN A 41 15.35 -1.41 -14.64
C ASN A 41 15.98 -1.41 -13.24
N ASN A 42 16.78 -0.39 -12.91
CA ASN A 42 17.36 -0.23 -11.59
C ASN A 42 16.26 -0.01 -10.53
N ILE A 43 15.26 0.84 -10.81
CA ILE A 43 14.09 1.03 -9.96
C ILE A 43 13.32 -0.28 -9.79
N ILE A 44 13.07 -1.02 -10.88
CA ILE A 44 12.38 -2.32 -10.84
C ILE A 44 13.17 -3.33 -9.99
N GLN A 45 14.50 -3.37 -10.10
CA GLN A 45 15.34 -4.25 -9.29
C GLN A 45 15.32 -3.87 -7.81
N GLN A 46 15.37 -2.58 -7.48
CA GLN A 46 15.22 -2.10 -6.10
C GLN A 46 13.83 -2.44 -5.54
N VAL A 47 12.76 -2.20 -6.31
CA VAL A 47 11.38 -2.54 -5.92
C VAL A 47 11.21 -4.05 -5.74
N ARG A 48 11.72 -4.87 -6.67
CA ARG A 48 11.73 -6.34 -6.52
C ARG A 48 12.52 -6.78 -5.28
N GLY A 49 13.63 -6.11 -4.97
CA GLY A 49 14.41 -6.34 -3.75
C GLY A 49 13.63 -6.01 -2.45
N LEU A 50 12.77 -4.99 -2.49
CA LEU A 50 11.86 -4.64 -1.39
C LEU A 50 10.70 -5.65 -1.27
N VAL A 51 10.08 -6.04 -2.38
CA VAL A 51 9.02 -7.05 -2.41
C VAL A 51 9.53 -8.41 -1.91
N ASN A 52 10.74 -8.81 -2.34
CA ASN A 52 11.40 -10.05 -1.89
C ASN A 52 11.91 -9.99 -0.43
N ARG A 53 12.01 -8.79 0.17
CA ARG A 53 12.26 -8.65 1.61
C ARG A 53 10.96 -8.80 2.41
N SER A 54 9.84 -8.37 1.83
CA SER A 54 8.50 -8.48 2.40
C SER A 54 7.90 -9.90 2.33
N THR A 55 8.49 -10.83 1.55
CA THR A 55 8.01 -12.22 1.43
C THR A 55 8.20 -13.08 2.68
N LYS A 56 8.99 -12.66 3.67
CA LYS A 56 8.74 -13.04 5.07
C LYS A 56 7.73 -12.03 5.58
N GLY A 57 6.44 -12.36 5.49
CA GLY A 57 5.38 -11.45 5.93
C GLY A 57 5.67 -10.97 7.35
N ASP A 58 5.98 -9.68 7.50
CA ASP A 58 6.14 -9.10 8.82
C ASP A 58 4.82 -9.26 9.56
N SER A 59 4.83 -9.97 10.69
CA SER A 59 3.65 -10.12 11.55
C SER A 59 3.07 -8.74 11.87
N THR A 60 1.74 -8.61 11.96
CA THR A 60 1.11 -7.33 12.31
C THR A 60 1.74 -6.77 13.57
N SER A 61 2.25 -5.54 13.47
CA SER A 61 2.85 -4.80 14.58
C SER A 61 1.87 -3.75 15.11
N GLU A 62 2.12 -3.24 16.32
CA GLU A 62 1.36 -2.12 16.87
C GLU A 62 1.46 -0.89 15.97
N LEU A 63 2.63 -0.65 15.35
CA LEU A 63 2.82 0.45 14.39
C LEU A 63 1.96 0.27 13.13
N HIS A 64 1.84 -0.97 12.61
CA HIS A 64 0.94 -1.25 11.48
C HIS A 64 -0.52 -0.97 11.85
N ARG A 65 -0.95 -1.35 13.05
CA ARG A 65 -2.31 -1.05 13.55
C ARG A 65 -2.55 0.44 13.68
N GLN A 66 -1.61 1.16 14.27
CA GLN A 66 -1.71 2.61 14.47
C GLN A 66 -1.76 3.36 13.13
N ALA A 67 -0.86 3.02 12.19
CA ALA A 67 -0.86 3.60 10.85
C ALA A 67 -2.18 3.33 10.10
N THR A 68 -2.76 2.13 10.24
CA THR A 68 -4.06 1.80 9.65
C THR A 68 -5.18 2.66 10.23
N ARG A 69 -5.15 2.93 11.54
CA ARG A 69 -6.13 3.80 12.20
C ARG A 69 -6.00 5.25 11.78
N GLU A 70 -4.77 5.74 11.62
CA GLU A 70 -4.50 7.10 11.11
C GLU A 70 -4.96 7.25 9.67
N LEU A 71 -4.73 6.25 8.83
CA LEU A 71 -5.24 6.19 7.46
C LEU A 71 -6.77 6.28 7.44
N GLU A 72 -7.47 5.47 8.25
CA GLU A 72 -8.93 5.50 8.36
C GLU A 72 -9.45 6.91 8.68
N SER A 73 -8.81 7.58 9.66
CA SER A 73 -9.14 8.95 10.07
C SER A 73 -8.90 9.96 8.94
N ALA A 74 -7.73 9.90 8.29
CA ALA A 74 -7.36 10.81 7.21
C ALA A 74 -8.31 10.68 6.01
N VAL A 75 -8.64 9.44 5.60
CA VAL A 75 -9.56 9.18 4.48
C VAL A 75 -10.98 9.62 4.84
N SER A 76 -11.42 9.45 6.09
CA SER A 76 -12.73 9.92 6.55
C SER A 76 -12.84 11.46 6.53
N ALA A 77 -11.78 12.15 6.95
CA ALA A 77 -11.70 13.61 6.88
C ALA A 77 -11.66 14.10 5.42
N TRP A 78 -10.94 13.39 4.56
CA TRP A 78 -10.91 13.67 3.13
C TRP A 78 -12.28 13.46 2.47
N HIS A 79 -13.00 12.38 2.77
CA HIS A 79 -14.35 12.12 2.28
C HIS A 79 -15.32 13.24 2.64
N SER A 80 -15.32 13.66 3.90
CA SER A 80 -16.15 14.77 4.37
C SER A 80 -15.82 16.09 3.66
N SER A 81 -14.52 16.35 3.44
CA SER A 81 -14.05 17.55 2.75
C SER A 81 -14.38 17.53 1.27
N PHE A 82 -14.28 16.37 0.62
CA PHE A 82 -14.69 16.15 -0.76
C PHE A 82 -16.17 16.45 -0.94
N CYS A 83 -17.04 15.86 -0.12
CA CYS A 83 -18.49 16.10 -0.20
C CYS A 83 -18.84 17.58 -0.04
N ARG A 84 -18.22 18.25 0.95
CA ARG A 84 -18.41 19.68 1.21
C ARG A 84 -17.94 20.54 0.05
N LEU A 85 -16.77 20.22 -0.52
CA LEU A 85 -16.20 20.95 -1.65
C LEU A 85 -17.10 20.86 -2.89
N ILE A 86 -17.56 19.65 -3.24
CA ILE A 86 -18.45 19.45 -4.39
C ILE A 86 -19.75 20.24 -4.21
N LYS A 87 -20.36 20.14 -3.02
CA LYS A 87 -21.58 20.90 -2.71
C LYS A 87 -21.33 22.41 -2.85
N PHE A 88 -20.24 22.92 -2.27
CA PHE A 88 -19.90 24.33 -2.35
C PHE A 88 -19.70 24.80 -3.79
N GLN A 89 -18.96 24.05 -4.61
CA GLN A 89 -18.72 24.38 -6.01
C GLN A 89 -20.04 24.45 -6.81
N ARG A 90 -20.93 23.47 -6.61
CA ARG A 90 -22.26 23.44 -7.25
C ARG A 90 -23.11 24.63 -6.83
N ASP A 91 -23.15 24.95 -5.54
CA ASP A 91 -23.95 26.06 -5.02
C ASP A 91 -23.40 27.43 -5.45
N PHE A 92 -22.07 27.57 -5.47
CA PHE A 92 -21.37 28.76 -5.96
C PHE A 92 -21.69 29.03 -7.44
N ILE A 93 -21.52 28.03 -8.31
CA ILE A 93 -21.77 28.19 -9.74
C ILE A 93 -23.25 28.45 -10.05
N ARG A 94 -24.18 27.82 -9.33
CA ARG A 94 -25.62 28.14 -9.47
C ARG A 94 -25.92 29.59 -9.09
N SER A 95 -25.31 30.09 -8.02
CA SER A 95 -25.48 31.48 -7.58
C SER A 95 -24.90 32.46 -8.59
N LEU A 96 -23.68 32.17 -9.09
CA LEU A 96 -23.01 32.98 -10.12
C LEU A 96 -23.80 33.01 -11.43
N HIS A 97 -24.27 31.84 -11.90
CA HIS A 97 -25.11 31.73 -13.08
C HIS A 97 -26.42 32.52 -12.91
N GLY A 98 -27.07 32.44 -11.75
CA GLY A 98 -28.26 33.22 -11.43
C GLY A 98 -27.99 34.73 -11.42
N TRP A 99 -26.85 35.16 -10.88
CA TRP A 99 -26.42 36.55 -10.90
C TRP A 99 -26.21 37.06 -12.32
N PHE A 100 -25.48 36.33 -13.18
CA PHE A 100 -25.31 36.71 -14.59
C PHE A 100 -26.64 36.79 -15.35
N LYS A 101 -27.59 35.88 -15.07
CA LYS A 101 -28.92 35.91 -15.68
C LYS A 101 -29.65 37.22 -15.36
N LEU A 102 -29.43 37.81 -14.18
CA LEU A 102 -30.06 39.07 -13.76
C LEU A 102 -29.30 40.31 -14.25
N THR A 103 -27.98 40.20 -14.43
CA THR A 103 -27.12 41.37 -14.77
C THR A 103 -26.80 41.49 -16.25
N LEU A 104 -26.80 40.40 -17.01
CA LEU A 104 -26.41 40.36 -18.42
C LEU A 104 -27.58 40.12 -19.38
N ILE A 105 -28.77 39.79 -18.87
CA ILE A 105 -29.99 39.73 -19.67
C ILE A 105 -30.75 41.04 -19.44
N PRO A 106 -30.87 41.92 -20.44
CA PRO A 106 -31.63 43.16 -20.30
C PRO A 106 -33.08 42.87 -19.91
N VAL A 107 -33.59 43.57 -18.90
CA VAL A 107 -35.01 43.65 -18.59
C VAL A 107 -35.62 44.57 -19.66
N ASP A 108 -36.18 43.96 -20.70
CA ASP A 108 -36.67 44.52 -21.98
C ASP A 108 -37.14 45.99 -21.97
N ASN A 109 -36.74 46.76 -22.99
CA ASN A 109 -37.63 47.66 -23.73
C ASN A 109 -36.96 48.28 -24.96
N ASP A 110 -37.58 47.97 -26.10
CA ASP A 110 -37.65 48.74 -27.34
C ASP A 110 -36.37 49.02 -28.16
N ASN A 111 -36.45 48.52 -29.39
CA ASN A 111 -35.86 49.05 -30.62
C ASN A 111 -34.45 48.59 -31.03
N VAL A 112 -34.50 47.83 -32.14
CA VAL A 112 -33.56 47.87 -33.27
C VAL A 112 -32.33 46.96 -33.16
N ASN A 113 -32.42 45.89 -33.96
CA ASN A 113 -31.31 45.19 -34.62
C ASN A 113 -30.51 44.17 -33.78
N GLY A 114 -31.11 43.00 -33.57
CA GLY A 114 -30.60 41.79 -34.23
C GLY A 114 -29.31 41.11 -33.75
N ASN A 115 -28.55 41.63 -32.79
CA ASN A 115 -27.45 40.85 -32.18
C ASN A 115 -27.70 40.62 -30.70
N ARG A 116 -28.44 39.55 -30.44
CA ARG A 116 -28.66 38.95 -29.13
C ARG A 116 -27.44 38.12 -28.76
N ASP A 117 -26.26 38.73 -28.77
CA ASP A 117 -25.03 38.04 -28.40
C ASP A 117 -25.08 37.83 -26.88
N SER A 118 -25.47 36.63 -26.46
CA SER A 118 -25.31 36.20 -25.07
C SER A 118 -23.85 36.42 -24.71
N SER A 119 -23.57 37.27 -23.71
CA SER A 119 -22.22 37.55 -23.26
C SER A 119 -21.43 36.23 -23.13
N ASP A 120 -20.27 36.12 -23.77
CA ASP A 120 -19.45 34.90 -23.76
C ASP A 120 -19.20 34.36 -22.34
N VAL A 121 -19.18 35.26 -21.36
CA VAL A 121 -19.06 34.95 -19.92
C VAL A 121 -20.27 34.16 -19.39
N TYR A 122 -21.49 34.48 -19.85
CA TYR A 122 -22.70 33.75 -19.49
C TYR A 122 -22.70 32.35 -20.11
N VAL A 123 -22.34 32.23 -21.39
CA VAL A 123 -22.23 30.94 -22.09
C VAL A 123 -21.20 30.04 -21.40
N PHE A 124 -20.03 30.58 -21.07
CA PHE A 124 -19.01 29.88 -20.30
C PHE A 124 -19.54 29.41 -18.93
N CYS A 125 -20.28 30.27 -18.21
CA CYS A 125 -20.83 29.93 -16.90
C CYS A 125 -21.91 28.83 -16.98
N ASP A 126 -22.75 28.85 -18.01
CA ASP A 126 -23.76 27.81 -18.25
C ASP A 126 -23.10 26.46 -18.59
N GLU A 127 -22.11 26.44 -19.48
CA GLU A 127 -21.34 25.24 -19.79
C GLU A 127 -20.59 24.70 -18.56
N TRP A 128 -20.00 25.58 -17.73
CA TRP A 128 -19.35 25.17 -16.49
C TRP A 128 -20.35 24.55 -15.49
N LYS A 129 -21.54 25.14 -15.36
CA LYS A 129 -22.63 24.58 -14.54
C LYS A 129 -23.03 23.19 -15.05
N LEU A 130 -23.25 23.02 -16.35
CA LEU A 130 -23.59 21.73 -16.96
C LEU A 130 -22.48 20.69 -16.76
N ALA A 131 -21.22 21.11 -16.89
CA ALA A 131 -20.07 20.25 -16.64
C ALA A 131 -20.04 19.75 -15.19
N LEU A 132 -20.27 20.65 -14.22
CA LEU A 132 -20.37 20.28 -12.80
C LEU A 132 -21.55 19.35 -12.51
N ASP A 133 -22.69 19.54 -13.18
CA ASP A 133 -23.85 18.67 -13.00
C ASP A 133 -23.61 17.23 -13.52
N ARG A 134 -22.73 17.08 -14.52
CA ARG A 134 -22.33 15.78 -15.08
C ARG A 134 -21.22 15.06 -14.29
N VAL A 135 -20.57 15.72 -13.32
CA VAL A 135 -19.52 15.08 -12.52
C VAL A 135 -20.12 13.91 -11.73
N PRO A 136 -19.51 12.71 -11.77
CA PRO A 136 -20.00 11.54 -11.05
C PRO A 136 -19.59 11.56 -9.56
N ASP A 137 -19.88 12.65 -8.86
CA ASP A 137 -19.43 12.84 -7.47
C ASP A 137 -20.01 11.82 -6.49
N THR A 138 -21.22 11.32 -6.75
CA THR A 138 -21.84 10.27 -5.94
C THR A 138 -21.06 8.95 -6.05
N VAL A 139 -20.63 8.58 -7.26
CA VAL A 139 -19.83 7.36 -7.48
C VAL A 139 -18.47 7.49 -6.79
N ALA A 140 -17.82 8.65 -6.93
CA ALA A 140 -16.57 8.92 -6.25
C ALA A 140 -16.72 8.89 -4.72
N SER A 141 -17.77 9.52 -4.19
CA SER A 141 -18.09 9.53 -2.75
C SER A 141 -18.28 8.12 -2.19
N GLU A 142 -19.05 7.28 -2.88
CA GLU A 142 -19.28 5.90 -2.45
C GLU A 142 -18.03 5.03 -2.60
N ALA A 143 -17.19 5.25 -3.61
CA ALA A 143 -15.91 4.57 -3.73
C ALA A 143 -14.97 4.90 -2.56
N ILE A 144 -14.89 6.17 -2.17
CA ILE A 144 -14.10 6.60 -1.00
C ILE A 144 -14.67 6.00 0.28
N LYS A 145 -15.99 6.02 0.45
CA LYS A 145 -16.67 5.41 1.61
C LYS A 145 -16.44 3.90 1.70
N SER A 146 -16.48 3.21 0.57
CA SER A 146 -16.14 1.78 0.48
C SER A 146 -14.68 1.54 0.91
N PHE A 147 -13.75 2.38 0.46
CA PHE A 147 -12.36 2.30 0.88
C PHE A 147 -12.19 2.50 2.40
N ILE A 148 -12.90 3.45 3.01
CA ILE A 148 -12.92 3.62 4.48
C ILE A 148 -13.35 2.32 5.17
N ASN A 149 -14.41 1.67 4.68
CA ASN A 149 -14.89 0.41 5.25
C ASN A 149 -13.85 -0.71 5.14
N VAL A 150 -13.14 -0.80 4.00
CA VAL A 150 -12.06 -1.79 3.83
C VAL A 150 -10.93 -1.54 4.83
N VAL A 151 -10.49 -0.29 5.00
CA VAL A 151 -9.45 0.08 5.98
C VAL A 151 -9.92 -0.26 7.40
N HIS A 152 -11.19 0.00 7.73
CA HIS A 152 -11.76 -0.35 9.02
C HIS A 152 -11.72 -1.87 9.28
N VAL A 153 -12.09 -2.70 8.30
CA VAL A 153 -12.01 -4.16 8.40
C VAL A 153 -10.57 -4.62 8.64
N ILE A 154 -9.60 -4.02 7.95
CA ILE A 154 -8.17 -4.30 8.15
C ILE A 154 -7.75 -3.97 9.59
N TYR A 155 -8.14 -2.80 10.11
CA TYR A 155 -7.85 -2.40 11.48
C TYR A 155 -8.41 -3.39 12.52
N VAL A 156 -9.64 -3.87 12.32
CA VAL A 156 -10.25 -4.90 13.17
C VAL A 156 -9.45 -6.19 13.13
N LYS A 157 -9.06 -6.66 11.93
CA LYS A 157 -8.27 -7.88 11.76
C LYS A 157 -6.89 -7.78 12.41
N GLN A 158 -6.21 -6.65 12.25
CA GLN A 158 -4.93 -6.37 12.92
C GLN A 158 -5.08 -6.38 14.45
N SER A 159 -6.18 -5.84 14.97
CA SER A 159 -6.48 -5.85 16.41
C SER A 159 -6.72 -7.26 16.95
N GLU A 160 -7.41 -8.10 16.18
CA GLU A 160 -7.62 -9.52 16.48
C GLU A 160 -6.29 -10.30 16.47
N GLU A 161 -5.46 -10.11 15.45
CA GLU A 161 -4.15 -10.76 15.32
C GLU A 161 -3.24 -10.45 16.51
N LEU A 162 -3.13 -9.17 16.90
CA LEU A 162 -2.34 -8.74 18.07
C LEU A 162 -2.86 -9.36 19.38
N LYS A 163 -4.19 -9.46 19.53
CA LYS A 163 -4.81 -10.08 20.70
C LYS A 163 -4.51 -11.58 20.79
N ILE A 164 -4.57 -12.29 19.66
CA ILE A 164 -4.22 -13.71 19.58
C ILE A 164 -2.73 -13.91 19.85
N LYS A 165 -1.87 -13.11 19.22
CA LYS A 165 -0.41 -13.13 19.44
C LYS A 165 -0.06 -13.02 20.92
N LYS A 166 -0.63 -12.04 21.63
CA LYS A 166 -0.40 -11.86 23.08
C LYS A 166 -0.83 -13.09 23.89
N ARG A 167 -1.97 -13.71 23.57
CA ARG A 167 -2.44 -14.93 24.25
C ARG A 167 -1.50 -16.11 24.00
N THR A 168 -1.05 -16.30 22.76
CA THR A 168 -0.12 -17.36 22.38
C THR A 168 1.23 -17.19 23.08
N GLU A 169 1.76 -15.97 23.13
CA GLU A 169 3.00 -15.67 23.85
C GLU A 169 2.89 -15.96 25.35
N THR A 170 1.76 -15.62 25.98
CA THR A 170 1.51 -15.98 27.40
C THR A 170 1.46 -17.49 27.59
N ALA A 171 0.70 -18.21 26.75
CA ALA A 171 0.61 -19.67 26.82
C ALA A 171 1.97 -20.35 26.62
N SER A 172 2.77 -19.87 25.65
CA SER A 172 4.12 -20.37 25.39
C SER A 172 5.06 -20.15 26.59
N LYS A 173 4.98 -18.98 27.25
CA LYS A 173 5.77 -18.70 28.46
C LYS A 173 5.40 -19.63 29.61
N GLU A 174 4.11 -19.91 29.80
CA GLU A 174 3.65 -20.84 30.84
C GLU A 174 4.05 -22.29 30.53
N LEU A 175 4.01 -22.70 29.26
CA LEU A 175 4.49 -24.02 28.82
C LEU A 175 5.98 -24.18 29.10
N GLU A 176 6.81 -23.19 28.76
CA GLU A 176 8.27 -23.24 29.01
C GLU A 176 8.59 -23.31 30.51
N LYS A 177 7.85 -22.59 31.36
CA LYS A 177 7.98 -22.70 32.83
C LYS A 177 7.65 -24.11 33.33
N LYS A 178 6.58 -24.73 32.81
CA LYS A 178 6.22 -26.11 33.18
C LYS A 178 7.27 -27.11 32.68
N ALA A 179 7.71 -26.97 31.44
CA ALA A 179 8.73 -27.84 30.84
C ALA A 179 10.09 -27.74 31.56
N SER A 180 10.50 -26.54 31.98
CA SER A 180 11.71 -26.36 32.80
C SER A 180 11.54 -26.91 34.21
N SER A 181 10.36 -26.78 34.82
CA SER A 181 10.04 -27.39 36.12
C SER A 181 10.14 -28.93 36.06
N VAL A 182 9.57 -29.56 35.04
CA VAL A 182 9.66 -31.02 34.82
C VAL A 182 11.10 -31.47 34.65
N ARG A 183 11.87 -30.83 33.76
CA ARG A 183 13.31 -31.13 33.60
C ARG A 183 14.11 -31.01 34.89
N ASN A 184 13.77 -30.03 35.73
CA ASN A 184 14.42 -29.86 37.05
C ASN A 184 14.05 -30.98 38.03
N ILE A 185 12.80 -31.44 38.02
CA ILE A 185 12.36 -32.57 38.85
C ILE A 185 13.05 -33.86 38.39
N GLU A 186 13.07 -34.13 37.09
CA GLU A 186 13.76 -35.29 36.50
C GLU A 186 15.24 -35.31 36.90
N LYS A 187 15.93 -34.17 36.73
CA LYS A 187 17.34 -34.04 37.13
C LYS A 187 17.54 -34.34 38.62
N LYS A 188 16.70 -33.77 39.50
CA LYS A 188 16.77 -34.03 40.94
C LYS A 188 16.51 -35.50 41.27
N PHE A 189 15.54 -36.13 40.62
CA PHE A 189 15.21 -37.54 40.80
C PHE A 189 16.41 -38.44 40.46
N TYR A 190 17.00 -38.29 39.27
CA TYR A 190 18.20 -39.06 38.88
C TYR A 190 19.39 -38.77 39.78
N GLN A 191 19.56 -37.52 40.23
CA GLN A 191 20.67 -37.14 41.11
C GLN A 191 20.51 -37.70 42.53
N SER A 192 19.29 -37.75 43.06
CA SER A 192 18.98 -38.42 44.32
C SER A 192 19.16 -39.93 44.21
N TYR A 193 18.74 -40.55 43.10
CA TYR A 193 18.93 -41.99 42.86
C TYR A 193 20.42 -42.36 42.72
N SER A 194 21.23 -41.46 42.15
CA SER A 194 22.69 -41.64 42.07
C SER A 194 23.42 -41.41 43.40
N MET A 195 22.83 -40.66 44.34
CA MET A 195 23.41 -40.35 45.66
C MET A 195 22.99 -41.35 46.75
N VAL A 196 21.79 -41.92 46.64
CA VAL A 196 21.39 -43.10 47.41
C VAL A 196 21.98 -44.29 46.67
N GLY A 197 23.26 -44.60 46.94
CA GLY A 197 23.92 -45.77 46.41
C GLY A 197 23.13 -47.03 46.78
N ILE A 198 22.22 -47.47 45.90
CA ILE A 198 21.92 -48.88 45.78
C ILE A 198 23.20 -49.46 45.18
N GLY A 199 24.09 -49.87 46.08
CA GLY A 199 25.22 -50.70 45.73
C GLY A 199 24.70 -51.82 44.86
N LEU A 200 25.29 -51.95 43.68
CA LEU A 200 25.27 -53.17 42.91
C LEU A 200 25.53 -54.32 43.92
N PRO A 201 24.60 -55.26 44.14
CA PRO A 201 24.93 -56.43 44.92
C PRO A 201 26.01 -57.15 44.14
N ASP A 202 27.19 -57.19 44.75
CA ASP A 202 28.29 -58.03 44.37
C ASP A 202 27.75 -59.41 43.95
N ALA A 203 28.25 -59.90 42.82
CA ALA A 203 27.88 -61.19 42.26
C ALA A 203 28.48 -62.31 43.13
N GLY A 204 27.99 -62.46 44.35
CA GLY A 204 28.10 -63.66 45.15
C GLY A 204 26.94 -64.59 44.82
N PRO A 205 27.17 -65.90 44.66
CA PRO A 205 26.13 -66.81 44.21
C PRO A 205 25.13 -67.07 45.34
N ASP A 206 23.89 -67.28 44.93
CA ASP A 206 22.84 -68.00 45.67
C ASP A 206 21.89 -67.18 46.56
N ASN A 207 20.90 -66.54 45.94
CA ASN A 207 19.48 -66.89 46.14
C ASN A 207 18.58 -65.91 45.36
N GLY A 208 17.89 -66.41 44.35
CA GLY A 208 16.97 -65.64 43.53
C GLY A 208 15.68 -65.27 44.28
N GLN A 209 15.69 -64.14 44.98
CA GLN A 209 14.47 -63.39 45.27
C GLN A 209 14.18 -62.48 44.07
N ALA A 210 13.16 -62.84 43.29
CA ALA A 210 12.63 -62.05 42.21
C ALA A 210 12.16 -60.69 42.75
N LEU A 211 12.94 -59.64 42.51
CA LEU A 211 12.54 -58.27 42.80
C LEU A 211 11.56 -57.83 41.71
N ASP A 212 10.30 -57.78 42.13
CA ASP A 212 9.12 -57.33 41.41
C ASP A 212 9.37 -55.98 40.71
N ALA A 213 9.43 -56.02 39.38
CA ALA A 213 9.47 -54.85 38.51
C ALA A 213 8.08 -54.20 38.43
N ARG A 214 7.58 -53.70 39.57
CA ARG A 214 6.30 -53.02 39.63
C ARG A 214 6.44 -51.54 39.32
N ASP A 215 5.83 -51.14 38.21
CA ASP A 215 5.68 -49.77 37.73
C ASP A 215 4.94 -48.89 38.77
N PRO A 216 5.57 -47.81 39.31
CA PRO A 216 4.95 -46.94 40.31
C PRO A 216 3.77 -46.08 39.79
N LEU A 217 3.43 -46.14 38.50
CA LEU A 217 2.34 -45.34 37.92
C LEU A 217 0.98 -46.04 37.89
N ALA A 218 0.87 -47.29 38.37
CA ALA A 218 -0.39 -48.04 38.35
C ALA A 218 -1.43 -47.57 39.39
N GLU A 219 -1.04 -46.78 40.40
CA GLU A 219 -1.94 -46.40 41.49
C GLU A 219 -2.02 -44.88 41.68
N LYS A 220 -2.73 -44.19 40.79
CA LYS A 220 -3.55 -43.03 41.17
C LYS A 220 -4.77 -42.89 40.27
N LYS A 221 -5.92 -43.28 40.81
CA LYS A 221 -7.25 -42.88 40.37
C LYS A 221 -7.87 -42.01 41.46
#